data_AF-A0A259U0H3-F1
#
_entry.id   AF-A0A259U0H3-F1
#
_cell.length_a   1.000
_cell.length_b   1.000
_cell.length_c   1.000
_cell.angle_alpha   90.00
_cell.angle_beta   90.00
_cell.angle_gamma   90.00
#
_symmetry.space_group_name_H-M   'P 1'
#
loop_
_entity.id
_entity.type
_entity.pdbx_description
1 polymer ?
#
loop_
_entity_poly.entity_id
_entity_poly.type
_entity_poly.pdbx_seq_one_letter_code
_entity_poly.pdbx_strand_id
1 'polypeptide(L)'
;MLHDVEKAQPAFVIEWLGTYSELKMIEAEAALRGGQSGRAYEAYLEAIRSHMAKLGVSSDDAEAYISDTSVGVGAGALSREDIVREKYKIMFLNPEAWVDARRFDYQYAGFTLPANSDLPEFIRRLDYPDTEYTRNGSNIPASSLTGRIWWDR
;
A
#
# COMPACT_ATOMS: atom_id res chain seq x y z
N MET A 1 9.42 -31.86 32.21
CA MET A 1 8.06 -31.67 32.75
C MET A 1 8.18 -30.52 33.75
N LEU A 2 7.72 -29.30 33.52
CA LEU A 2 6.87 -28.66 32.53
C LEU A 2 7.34 -27.18 32.44
N HIS A 3 7.15 -26.57 31.26
CA HIS A 3 6.55 -25.24 31.02
C HIS A 3 6.77 -24.16 32.10
N ASP A 4 7.33 -22.99 31.82
CA ASP A 4 6.80 -22.01 30.87
C ASP A 4 7.89 -21.05 30.36
N VAL A 5 8.14 -21.08 29.06
CA VAL A 5 8.67 -19.91 28.35
C VAL A 5 7.43 -19.14 27.91
N GLU A 6 6.96 -18.24 28.76
CA GLU A 6 6.00 -17.22 28.37
C GLU A 6 6.71 -16.29 27.37
N LYS A 7 6.70 -16.70 26.10
CA LYS A 7 6.92 -15.78 24.99
C LYS A 7 5.77 -14.79 25.07
N ALA A 8 6.05 -13.64 25.69
CA ALA A 8 5.19 -12.47 25.63
C ALA A 8 4.74 -12.32 24.17
N GLN A 9 3.45 -12.57 23.94
CA GLN A 9 2.82 -12.21 22.68
C GLN A 9 3.13 -10.73 22.47
N PRO A 10 3.70 -10.30 21.33
CA PRO A 10 3.98 -8.90 21.13
C PRO A 10 2.67 -8.15 21.37
N ALA A 11 2.69 -7.27 22.37
CA ALA A 11 1.57 -6.42 22.70
C ALA A 11 1.06 -5.80 21.41
N PHE A 12 -0.26 -5.78 21.23
CA PHE A 12 -0.91 -5.21 20.05
C PHE A 12 -0.55 -3.72 19.97
N VAL A 13 0.59 -3.41 19.34
CA VAL A 13 1.02 -2.05 19.09
C VAL A 13 0.04 -1.51 18.07
N ILE A 14 -0.82 -0.60 18.52
CA ILE A 14 -1.58 0.23 17.60
C ILE A 14 -0.56 1.16 16.95
N GLU A 15 -0.06 0.75 15.78
CA GLU A 15 0.83 1.53 14.91
C GLU A 15 0.02 2.69 14.31
N TRP A 16 0.04 3.86 14.96
CA TRP A 16 -0.81 5.01 14.57
C TRP A 16 -0.35 5.78 13.32
N LEU A 17 0.83 5.48 12.74
CA LEU A 17 1.37 6.29 11.63
C LEU A 17 2.00 5.51 10.46
N GLY A 18 2.43 4.27 10.66
CA GLY A 18 3.02 3.44 9.61
C GLY A 18 3.36 2.05 10.13
N THR A 19 3.25 1.04 9.28
CA THR A 19 3.45 -0.37 9.69
C THR A 19 4.82 -0.89 9.26
N TYR A 20 5.39 -1.84 10.00
CA TYR A 20 6.63 -2.50 9.56
C TYR A 20 6.52 -3.08 8.14
N SER A 21 5.39 -3.72 7.81
CA SER A 21 5.14 -4.29 6.48
C SER A 21 5.12 -3.21 5.39
N GLU A 22 4.55 -2.03 5.68
CA GLU A 22 4.58 -0.88 4.79
C GLU A 22 6.00 -0.36 4.56
N LEU A 23 6.80 -0.20 5.63
CA LEU A 23 8.18 0.24 5.52
C LEU A 23 9.01 -0.74 4.68
N LYS A 24 8.76 -2.04 4.81
CA LYS A 24 9.40 -3.06 3.98
C LYS A 24 8.97 -3.00 2.52
N MET A 25 7.72 -2.66 2.22
CA MET A 25 7.31 -2.38 0.83
C MET A 25 7.96 -1.11 0.26
N ILE A 26 8.13 -0.07 1.08
CA ILE A 26 8.87 1.16 0.67
C ILE A 26 10.34 0.83 0.41
N GLU A 27 10.98 0.02 1.26
CA GLU A 27 12.33 -0.49 1.05
C GLU A 27 12.42 -1.29 -0.26
N ALA A 28 11.46 -2.17 -0.53
CA ALA A 28 11.41 -2.95 -1.76
C ALA A 28 11.35 -2.06 -3.01
N GLU A 29 10.44 -1.08 -3.05
CA GLU A 29 10.31 -0.15 -4.19
C GLU A 29 11.57 0.69 -4.36
N ALA A 30 12.16 1.20 -3.27
CA ALA A 30 13.38 1.99 -3.30
C ALA A 30 14.59 1.18 -3.78
N ALA A 31 14.76 -0.05 -3.28
CA ALA A 31 15.84 -0.95 -3.68
C ALA A 31 15.70 -1.36 -5.15
N LEU A 32 14.48 -1.64 -5.63
CA LEU A 32 14.22 -1.96 -7.03
C LEU A 32 14.61 -0.80 -7.94
N ARG A 33 14.17 0.42 -7.60
CA ARG A 33 14.56 1.65 -8.33
C ARG A 33 16.08 1.90 -8.29
N GLY A 34 16.75 1.48 -7.22
CA GLY A 34 18.19 1.55 -7.07
C GLY A 34 18.97 0.41 -7.74
N GLY A 35 18.31 -0.50 -8.47
CA GLY A 35 18.95 -1.64 -9.14
C GLY A 35 19.38 -2.77 -8.21
N GLN A 36 18.95 -2.77 -6.94
CA GLN A 36 19.28 -3.77 -5.93
C GLN A 36 18.20 -4.87 -5.88
N SER A 37 18.03 -5.61 -6.97
CA SER A 37 16.92 -6.57 -7.14
C SER A 37 16.83 -7.64 -6.05
N GLY A 38 17.97 -8.17 -5.59
CA GLY A 38 18.00 -9.13 -4.47
C GLY A 38 17.42 -8.55 -3.18
N ARG A 39 17.90 -7.37 -2.77
CA ARG A 39 17.40 -6.65 -1.60
C ARG A 39 15.92 -6.28 -1.74
N ALA A 40 15.51 -5.87 -2.94
CA ALA A 40 14.12 -5.54 -3.22
C ALA A 40 13.20 -6.74 -2.99
N TYR A 41 13.60 -7.92 -3.47
CA TYR A 41 12.84 -9.15 -3.33
C TYR A 41 12.81 -9.67 -1.89
N GLU A 42 13.93 -9.59 -1.17
CA GLU A 42 13.97 -9.93 0.26
C GLU A 42 13.02 -9.04 1.08
N ALA A 43 13.04 -7.72 0.84
CA ALA A 43 12.14 -6.79 1.53
C ALA A 43 10.67 -7.01 1.15
N TYR A 44 10.38 -7.32 -0.12
CA TYR A 44 9.04 -7.65 -0.61
C TYR A 44 8.46 -8.89 0.10
N LEU A 45 9.23 -9.98 0.19
CA LEU A 45 8.78 -11.20 0.87
C LEU A 45 8.61 -10.99 2.38
N GLU A 46 9.53 -10.25 3.01
CA GLU A 46 9.46 -9.91 4.43
C GLU A 46 8.22 -9.06 4.76
N ALA A 47 7.84 -8.13 3.88
CA ALA A 47 6.61 -7.35 4.03
C ALA A 47 5.36 -8.26 4.03
N ILE A 48 5.30 -9.23 3.11
CA ILE A 48 4.18 -10.18 3.02
C ILE A 48 4.11 -11.04 4.29
N ARG A 49 5.24 -11.64 4.70
CA ARG A 49 5.32 -12.48 5.91
C ARG A 49 4.90 -11.71 7.16
N SER A 50 5.44 -10.52 7.35
CA SER A 50 5.13 -9.70 8.53
C SER A 50 3.66 -9.28 8.59
N HIS A 51 3.05 -8.95 7.44
CA HIS A 51 1.63 -8.63 7.38
C HIS A 51 0.75 -9.86 7.68
N MET A 52 1.08 -11.01 7.09
CA MET A 52 0.37 -12.26 7.36
C MET A 52 0.48 -12.70 8.82
N ALA A 53 1.66 -12.54 9.42
CA ALA A 53 1.86 -12.77 10.85
C ALA A 53 1.00 -11.82 11.71
N LYS A 54 0.90 -10.54 11.33
CA LYS A 54 0.02 -9.55 11.99
C LYS A 54 -1.46 -9.95 11.92
N LEU A 55 -1.88 -10.60 10.84
CA LEU A 55 -3.24 -11.13 10.67
C LEU A 55 -3.47 -12.49 11.35
N GLY A 56 -2.43 -13.12 11.91
CA GLY A 56 -2.53 -14.44 12.54
C GLY A 56 -2.59 -15.61 11.55
N VAL A 57 -2.18 -15.40 10.29
CA VAL A 57 -2.03 -16.47 9.30
C VAL A 57 -0.89 -17.40 9.71
N SER A 58 -1.06 -18.71 9.50
CA SER A 58 -0.02 -19.69 9.84
C SER A 58 1.23 -19.48 8.96
N SER A 59 2.41 -19.87 9.47
CA SER A 59 3.64 -19.77 8.69
C SER A 59 3.58 -20.64 7.43
N ASP A 60 2.92 -21.80 7.50
CA ASP A 60 2.80 -22.72 6.37
C ASP A 60 1.93 -22.13 5.26
N ASP A 61 0.79 -21.51 5.62
CA ASP A 61 -0.09 -20.83 4.66
C ASP A 61 0.60 -19.60 4.04
N ALA A 62 1.39 -18.88 4.84
CA ALA A 62 2.14 -17.73 4.36
C ALA A 62 3.23 -18.13 3.34
N GLU A 63 3.99 -19.19 3.61
CA GLU A 63 4.97 -19.69 2.64
C GLU A 63 4.28 -20.31 1.41
N ALA A 64 3.14 -20.97 1.56
CA ALA A 64 2.36 -21.45 0.43
C ALA A 64 1.92 -20.31 -0.49
N TYR A 65 1.42 -19.21 0.08
CA TYR A 65 1.07 -17.99 -0.68
C TYR A 65 2.29 -17.38 -1.39
N ILE A 66 3.42 -17.25 -0.69
CA ILE A 66 4.66 -16.71 -1.25
C ILE A 66 5.23 -17.59 -2.38
N SER A 67 5.00 -18.91 -2.30
CA SER A 67 5.46 -19.85 -3.32
C SER A 67 4.66 -19.81 -4.63
N ASP A 68 3.48 -19.19 -4.63
CA ASP A 68 2.69 -19.02 -5.84
C ASP A 68 3.46 -18.15 -6.85
N THR A 69 3.54 -18.58 -8.11
CA THR A 69 4.33 -17.89 -9.15
C THR A 69 3.85 -16.46 -9.46
N SER A 70 2.62 -16.10 -9.08
CA SER A 70 2.09 -14.74 -9.19
C SER A 70 2.53 -13.82 -8.05
N VAL A 71 3.11 -14.38 -6.97
CA VAL A 71 3.63 -13.64 -5.82
C VAL A 71 5.15 -13.80 -5.75
N GLY A 72 5.63 -15.05 -5.68
CA GLY A 72 7.04 -15.42 -5.68
C GLY A 72 7.69 -15.35 -7.06
N VAL A 73 7.61 -14.19 -7.73
CA VAL A 73 8.13 -13.98 -9.10
C VAL A 73 9.66 -14.14 -9.20
N GLY A 74 10.37 -14.08 -8.08
CA GLY A 74 11.83 -14.12 -8.02
C GLY A 74 12.48 -12.76 -8.24
N ALA A 75 13.69 -12.58 -7.69
CA ALA A 75 14.37 -11.29 -7.69
C ALA A 75 14.62 -10.70 -9.09
N GLY A 76 14.87 -11.55 -10.10
CA GLY A 76 15.12 -11.10 -11.47
C GLY A 76 13.88 -10.65 -12.24
N ALA A 77 12.68 -11.03 -11.80
CA ALA A 77 11.42 -10.71 -12.46
C ALA A 77 10.54 -9.75 -11.65
N LEU A 78 10.94 -9.41 -10.42
CA LEU A 78 10.20 -8.48 -9.58
C LEU A 78 10.04 -7.12 -10.26
N SER A 79 8.79 -6.73 -10.47
CA SER A 79 8.42 -5.45 -11.06
C SER A 79 7.88 -4.48 -10.00
N ARG A 80 7.75 -3.20 -10.38
CA ARG A 80 7.11 -2.21 -9.50
C ARG A 80 5.63 -2.54 -9.29
N GLU A 81 5.00 -3.06 -10.34
CA GLU A 81 3.60 -3.47 -10.38
C GLU A 81 3.32 -4.57 -9.35
N ASP A 82 4.23 -5.54 -9.19
CA ASP A 82 4.13 -6.59 -8.18
C ASP A 82 4.20 -6.04 -6.75
N ILE A 83 5.14 -5.12 -6.50
CA ILE A 83 5.29 -4.48 -5.18
C ILE A 83 4.04 -3.69 -4.83
N VAL A 84 3.56 -2.85 -5.74
CA VAL A 84 2.39 -2.00 -5.49
C VAL A 84 1.11 -2.84 -5.33
N ARG A 85 0.96 -3.93 -6.10
CA ARG A 85 -0.15 -4.89 -5.94
C ARG A 85 -0.19 -5.50 -4.56
N GLU A 86 0.94 -6.01 -4.05
CA GLU A 86 0.97 -6.59 -2.70
C GLU A 86 0.85 -5.52 -1.61
N LYS A 87 1.45 -4.34 -1.81
CA LYS A 87 1.29 -3.21 -0.90
C LYS A 87 -0.18 -2.81 -0.76
N TYR A 88 -0.96 -2.82 -1.84
CA TYR A 88 -2.40 -2.55 -1.78
C TYR A 88 -3.15 -3.54 -0.86
N LYS A 89 -2.80 -4.83 -0.90
CA LYS A 89 -3.36 -5.85 0.01
C LYS A 89 -2.95 -5.61 1.47
N ILE A 90 -1.69 -5.23 1.71
CA ILE A 90 -1.19 -4.90 3.05
C ILE A 90 -1.87 -3.66 3.62
N MET A 91 -2.20 -2.69 2.76
CA MET A 91 -2.72 -1.38 3.17
C MET A 91 -4.24 -1.27 3.07
N PHE A 92 -5.00 -2.37 2.92
CA PHE A 92 -6.44 -2.32 2.58
C PHE A 92 -7.33 -1.55 3.59
N LEU A 93 -6.90 -1.39 4.85
CA LEU A 93 -7.59 -0.59 5.88
C LEU A 93 -6.91 0.74 6.20
N ASN A 94 -5.89 1.12 5.43
CA ASN A 94 -5.11 2.33 5.65
C ASN A 94 -5.40 3.35 4.54
N PRO A 95 -5.68 4.63 4.86
CA PRO A 95 -5.92 5.68 3.86
C PRO A 95 -4.77 5.87 2.85
N GLU A 96 -3.53 5.51 3.21
CA GLU A 96 -2.37 5.54 2.32
C GLU A 96 -2.55 4.62 1.09
N ALA A 97 -3.41 3.61 1.15
CA ALA A 97 -3.71 2.79 -0.03
C ALA A 97 -4.26 3.64 -1.19
N TRP A 98 -5.03 4.70 -0.88
CA TRP A 98 -5.53 5.63 -1.90
C TRP A 98 -4.46 6.60 -2.40
N VAL A 99 -3.46 6.93 -1.56
CA VAL A 99 -2.28 7.69 -1.99
C VAL A 99 -1.46 6.88 -2.98
N ASP A 100 -1.16 5.62 -2.66
CA ASP A 100 -0.43 4.71 -3.55
C ASP A 100 -1.21 4.41 -4.83
N ALA A 101 -2.53 4.22 -4.76
CA ALA A 101 -3.37 4.01 -5.94
C ALA A 101 -3.29 5.17 -6.93
N ARG A 102 -3.25 6.43 -6.44
CA ARG A 102 -3.02 7.61 -7.28
C ARG A 102 -1.61 7.63 -7.89
N ARG A 103 -0.57 7.34 -7.09
CA ARG A 103 0.83 7.23 -7.58
C ARG A 103 1.02 6.09 -8.61
N PHE A 104 0.15 5.09 -8.57
CA PHE A 104 0.13 3.98 -9.52
C PHE A 104 -0.89 4.17 -10.65
N ASP A 105 -1.51 5.34 -10.73
CA ASP A 105 -2.49 5.69 -11.76
C ASP A 105 -3.65 4.68 -11.87
N TYR A 106 -4.01 4.04 -10.75
CA TYR A 106 -5.07 3.04 -10.67
C TYR A 106 -4.87 1.81 -11.57
N GLN A 107 -3.64 1.50 -11.99
CA GLN A 107 -3.33 0.42 -12.93
C GLN A 107 -3.41 -0.99 -12.31
N TYR A 108 -4.33 -1.21 -11.38
CA TYR A 108 -4.61 -2.53 -10.82
C TYR A 108 -5.53 -3.33 -11.74
N ALA A 109 -5.39 -4.65 -11.72
CA ALA A 109 -6.24 -5.54 -12.50
C ALA A 109 -7.72 -5.38 -12.09
N GLY A 110 -8.58 -5.09 -13.07
CA GLY A 110 -10.04 -4.94 -12.85
C GLY A 110 -10.44 -3.66 -12.11
N PHE A 111 -9.54 -2.70 -11.93
CA PHE A 111 -9.84 -1.45 -11.24
C PHE A 111 -10.45 -0.43 -12.20
N THR A 112 -11.77 -0.50 -12.33
CA THR A 112 -12.56 0.37 -13.22
C THR A 112 -13.36 1.37 -12.41
N LEU A 113 -13.82 2.44 -13.07
CA LEU A 113 -14.76 3.38 -12.46
C LEU A 113 -16.01 2.64 -11.95
N PRO A 114 -16.57 3.06 -10.81
CA PRO A 114 -17.82 2.51 -10.31
C PRO A 114 -18.96 2.81 -11.30
N ALA A 115 -19.96 1.92 -11.32
CA ALA A 115 -21.18 2.17 -12.08
C ALA A 115 -21.85 3.47 -11.60
N ASN A 116 -22.36 4.26 -12.54
CA ASN A 116 -22.98 5.57 -12.27
C ASN A 116 -22.03 6.58 -11.59
N SER A 117 -20.74 6.57 -11.93
CA SER A 117 -19.84 7.62 -11.46
C SER A 117 -20.24 8.98 -12.01
N ASP A 118 -20.35 9.98 -11.15
CA ASP A 118 -20.55 11.39 -11.54
C ASP A 118 -19.29 12.01 -12.16
N LEU A 119 -18.13 11.35 -12.01
CA LEU A 119 -16.87 11.79 -12.57
C LEU A 119 -16.48 10.93 -13.78
N PRO A 120 -15.93 11.54 -14.84
CA PRO A 120 -15.45 10.79 -16.01
C PRO A 120 -14.13 10.05 -15.75
N GLU A 121 -13.44 10.36 -14.64
CA GLU A 121 -12.14 9.83 -14.24
C GLU A 121 -12.10 9.61 -12.72
N PHE A 122 -11.14 8.80 -12.25
CA PHE A 122 -10.97 8.56 -10.82
C PHE A 122 -10.65 9.87 -10.08
N ILE A 123 -11.31 10.06 -8.94
CA ILE A 123 -11.08 11.21 -8.07
C ILE A 123 -9.62 11.27 -7.60
N ARG A 124 -8.99 12.44 -7.68
CA ARG A 124 -7.57 12.66 -7.32
C ARG A 124 -7.40 13.42 -6.02
N ARG A 125 -8.42 14.15 -5.59
CA ARG A 125 -8.42 15.00 -4.39
C ARG A 125 -9.84 15.19 -3.87
N LEU A 126 -9.95 15.58 -2.60
CA LEU A 126 -11.19 16.08 -2.04
C LEU A 126 -11.36 17.57 -2.32
N ASP A 127 -12.60 18.03 -2.29
CA ASP A 127 -12.92 19.44 -2.41
C ASP A 127 -12.55 20.21 -1.13
N TYR A 128 -12.44 21.53 -1.26
CA TYR A 128 -12.38 22.38 -0.08
C TYR A 128 -13.75 22.42 0.61
N PRO A 129 -13.81 22.54 1.95
CA PRO A 129 -15.07 22.69 2.65
C PRO A 129 -15.83 23.97 2.21
N ASP A 130 -17.16 23.92 2.15
CA ASP A 130 -18.01 25.07 1.77
C ASP A 130 -17.73 26.35 2.59
N THR A 131 -17.34 26.18 3.86
CA THR A 131 -16.99 27.29 4.74
C THR A 131 -15.75 28.06 4.29
N GLU A 132 -14.81 27.42 3.60
CA GLU A 132 -13.65 28.12 3.03
C GLU A 132 -14.09 29.08 1.93
N TYR A 133 -15.04 28.70 1.06
CA TYR A 133 -15.51 29.56 -0.03
C TYR A 133 -16.15 30.84 0.49
N THR A 134 -16.86 30.76 1.61
CA THR A 134 -17.52 31.91 2.23
C THR A 134 -16.60 32.77 3.09
N ARG A 135 -15.66 32.16 3.82
CA ARG A 135 -14.80 32.87 4.78
C ARG A 135 -13.44 33.29 4.23
N ASN A 136 -12.96 32.61 3.20
CA ASN A 136 -11.58 32.70 2.71
C ASN A 136 -11.49 32.55 1.17
N GLY A 137 -12.58 32.84 0.45
CA GLY A 137 -12.71 32.53 -0.97
C GLY A 137 -11.61 33.12 -1.87
N SER A 138 -11.02 34.26 -1.50
CA SER A 138 -9.91 34.87 -2.24
C SER A 138 -8.63 34.03 -2.28
N ASN A 139 -8.46 33.10 -1.33
CA ASN A 139 -7.28 32.25 -1.20
C ASN A 139 -7.52 30.82 -1.69
N ILE A 140 -8.69 30.51 -2.23
CA ILE A 140 -8.99 29.17 -2.76
C ILE A 140 -8.49 29.08 -4.20
N PRO A 141 -7.53 28.18 -4.48
CA PRO A 141 -7.09 27.96 -5.85
C PRO A 141 -8.21 27.27 -6.65
N ALA A 142 -8.36 27.66 -7.92
CA ALA A 142 -9.20 26.91 -8.85
C ALA A 142 -8.71 25.46 -8.90
N SER A 143 -9.62 24.51 -8.63
CA SER A 143 -9.27 23.09 -8.61
C SER A 143 -10.39 22.23 -9.18
N SER A 144 -10.03 21.05 -9.67
CA SER A 144 -10.95 20.01 -10.13
C SER A 144 -10.75 18.78 -9.26
N LEU A 145 -11.81 18.03 -8.97
CA LEU A 145 -11.75 16.76 -8.23
C LEU A 145 -10.90 15.70 -8.94
N THR A 146 -10.80 15.78 -10.28
CA THR A 146 -9.93 14.91 -11.10
C THR A 146 -8.55 15.51 -11.35
N GLY A 147 -8.31 16.76 -10.92
CA GLY A 147 -7.03 17.43 -11.11
C GLY A 147 -5.92 16.79 -10.28
N ARG A 148 -4.81 16.43 -10.93
CA ARG A 148 -3.62 15.91 -10.24
C ARG A 148 -3.07 16.94 -9.25
N ILE A 149 -2.61 16.44 -8.11
CA ILE A 149 -1.90 17.22 -7.09
C ILE A 149 -0.40 17.20 -7.35
N TRP A 150 0.36 18.08 -6.70
CA TRP A 150 1.75 18.38 -7.09
C TRP A 150 2.69 17.17 -7.20
N TRP A 151 2.49 16.15 -6.36
CA TRP A 151 3.26 14.90 -6.34
C TRP A 151 2.65 13.77 -7.20
N ASP A 152 1.39 13.89 -7.61
CA ASP A 152 0.71 12.93 -8.47
C ASP A 152 1.07 13.28 -9.92
N ARG A 153 1.96 12.50 -10.53
CA ARG A 153 2.56 12.75 -11.86
C ARG A 153 2.41 11.55 -12.75
#